data_AF-A0A7V6VSR3-F1
#
_entry.id   AF-A0A7V6VSR3-F1
#
_cell.length_a   1.000
_cell.length_b   1.000
_cell.length_c   1.000
_cell.angle_alpha   90.00
_cell.angle_beta   90.00
_cell.angle_gamma   90.00
#
_symmetry.space_group_name_H-M   'P 1'
#
loop_
_entity.id
_entity.type
_entity.pdbx_description
1 polymer ?
#
loop_
_entity_poly.entity_id
_entity_poly.type
_entity_poly.pdbx_seq_one_letter_code
_entity_poly.pdbx_strand_id
1 'polypeptide(L)'
;MINKRLLAHYIKDPFEREKYLKGVAGHYRVTDLPFDKVAIKNNDDEQNLFFLRDLKNTYTFENCVLEDLNFNSQIEMISFKNCIFKGDIVINNVGLDDESQVCLTDNNKTESLDKILIKSPTITLFDSYITSNKFYMLGNSFCAMNSAIIAEHKRLLFSKEFEMEHCYVNGEVVGEKTAKSYCKRNH
;
A
#
# COMPACT_ATOMS: atom_id res chain seq x y z
N MET A 1 -9.24 -13.53 -9.85
CA MET A 1 -7.79 -13.74 -10.02
C MET A 1 -7.37 -13.06 -11.30
N ILE A 2 -6.43 -12.13 -11.26
CA ILE A 2 -6.09 -11.31 -12.42
C ILE A 2 -5.38 -12.13 -13.49
N ASN A 3 -5.70 -11.84 -14.74
CA ASN A 3 -5.11 -12.49 -15.90
C ASN A 3 -3.62 -12.12 -16.00
N LYS A 4 -2.73 -13.12 -15.97
CA LYS A 4 -1.28 -12.95 -16.15
C LYS A 4 -0.93 -12.10 -17.39
N ARG A 5 -1.68 -12.24 -18.48
CA ARG A 5 -1.45 -11.43 -19.69
C ARG A 5 -1.77 -9.95 -19.50
N LEU A 6 -2.72 -9.64 -18.62
CA LEU A 6 -3.08 -8.26 -18.29
C LEU A 6 -1.91 -7.57 -17.60
N LEU A 7 -1.38 -8.14 -16.50
CA LEU A 7 -0.23 -7.54 -15.81
C LEU A 7 0.99 -7.44 -16.72
N ALA A 8 1.25 -8.45 -17.55
CA ALA A 8 2.35 -8.44 -18.51
C ALA A 8 2.29 -7.25 -19.48
N HIS A 9 1.09 -6.77 -19.83
CA HIS A 9 0.91 -5.60 -20.69
C HIS A 9 1.48 -4.32 -20.08
N TYR A 10 1.48 -4.23 -18.74
CA TYR A 10 1.92 -3.07 -17.98
C TYR A 10 3.35 -3.22 -17.43
N ILE A 11 4.04 -4.32 -17.75
CA ILE A 11 5.49 -4.45 -17.53
C ILE A 11 6.20 -3.83 -18.74
N LYS A 12 6.76 -2.63 -18.54
CA LYS A 12 7.37 -1.84 -19.63
C LYS A 12 8.68 -2.44 -20.15
N ASP A 13 9.50 -3.00 -19.27
CA ASP A 13 10.75 -3.63 -19.66
C ASP A 13 10.47 -4.92 -20.46
N PRO A 14 10.90 -5.03 -21.73
CA PRO A 14 10.59 -6.19 -22.57
C PRO A 14 11.19 -7.50 -22.04
N PHE A 15 12.36 -7.45 -21.41
CA PHE A 15 13.04 -8.62 -20.86
C PHE A 15 12.37 -9.09 -19.57
N GLU A 16 12.00 -8.18 -18.67
CA GLU A 16 11.20 -8.51 -17.48
C GLU A 16 9.84 -9.09 -17.90
N ARG A 17 9.18 -8.49 -18.90
CA ARG A 17 7.89 -8.98 -19.42
C ARG A 17 8.02 -10.39 -19.99
N GLU A 18 9.07 -10.69 -20.74
CA GLU A 18 9.30 -12.04 -21.28
C GLU A 18 9.54 -13.06 -20.15
N LYS A 19 10.38 -12.73 -19.17
CA LYS A 19 10.61 -13.55 -17.97
C LYS A 19 9.30 -13.82 -17.23
N TYR A 20 8.50 -12.78 -17.02
CA TYR A 20 7.20 -12.85 -16.38
C TYR A 20 6.27 -13.81 -17.13
N LEU A 21 6.13 -13.64 -18.45
CA LEU A 21 5.28 -14.48 -19.30
C LEU A 21 5.73 -15.95 -19.26
N LYS A 22 7.04 -16.21 -19.23
CA LYS A 22 7.62 -17.56 -19.05
C LYS A 22 7.46 -18.13 -17.63
N GLY A 23 7.01 -17.32 -16.67
CA GLY A 23 6.77 -17.76 -15.29
C GLY A 23 8.05 -17.88 -14.45
N VAL A 24 9.08 -17.12 -14.81
CA VAL A 24 10.30 -17.01 -14.00
C VAL A 24 9.95 -16.28 -12.70
N ALA A 25 10.46 -16.76 -11.56
CA ALA A 25 10.26 -16.09 -10.28
C ALA A 25 11.07 -14.78 -10.23
N GLY A 26 10.52 -13.72 -9.65
CA GLY A 26 11.26 -12.47 -9.49
C GLY A 26 10.42 -11.29 -9.02
N HIS A 27 11.08 -10.12 -9.07
CA HIS A 27 10.45 -8.83 -8.81
C HIS A 27 10.01 -8.21 -10.14
N TYR A 28 8.75 -7.78 -10.24
CA TYR A 28 8.19 -7.20 -11.45
C TYR A 28 7.64 -5.80 -11.23
N ARG A 29 8.03 -4.88 -12.12
CA ARG A 29 7.53 -3.50 -12.13
C ARG A 29 6.35 -3.39 -13.08
N VAL A 30 5.21 -2.97 -12.54
CA VAL A 30 3.96 -2.77 -13.25
C VAL A 30 3.68 -1.27 -13.24
N THR A 31 3.74 -0.63 -14.41
CA THR A 31 3.64 0.83 -14.51
C THR A 31 2.35 1.25 -15.20
N ASP A 32 1.71 2.30 -14.69
CA ASP A 32 0.50 2.91 -15.26
C ASP A 32 -0.70 1.95 -15.39
N LEU A 33 -0.85 0.98 -14.47
CA LEU A 33 -2.00 0.08 -14.46
C LEU A 33 -3.29 0.85 -14.09
N PRO A 34 -4.32 0.89 -14.95
CA PRO A 34 -5.57 1.59 -14.67
C PRO A 34 -6.48 0.72 -13.79
N PHE A 35 -6.32 0.81 -12.47
CA PHE A 35 -7.05 0.00 -11.49
C PHE A 35 -8.57 0.10 -11.64
N ASP A 36 -9.11 1.28 -11.97
CA ASP A 36 -10.52 1.55 -12.25
C ASP A 36 -11.11 0.69 -13.37
N LYS A 37 -10.29 0.26 -14.33
CA LYS A 37 -10.70 -0.55 -15.49
C LYS A 37 -10.49 -2.04 -15.31
N VAL A 38 -9.52 -2.42 -14.46
CA VAL A 38 -9.10 -3.81 -14.30
C VAL A 38 -9.63 -4.46 -13.02
N ALA A 39 -10.04 -3.65 -12.05
CA ALA A 39 -10.72 -4.12 -10.86
C ALA A 39 -12.15 -4.55 -11.17
N ILE A 40 -12.66 -5.47 -10.35
CA ILE A 40 -14.04 -5.94 -10.40
C ILE A 40 -14.89 -4.90 -9.68
N LYS A 41 -15.88 -4.30 -10.37
CA LYS A 41 -16.87 -3.46 -9.69
C LYS A 41 -17.69 -4.32 -8.75
N ASN A 42 -17.64 -3.99 -7.46
CA ASN A 42 -18.58 -4.56 -6.52
C ASN A 42 -19.88 -3.75 -6.66
N ASN A 43 -21.02 -4.41 -6.87
CA ASN A 43 -22.29 -3.69 -7.00
C ASN A 43 -22.91 -3.34 -5.64
N ASP A 44 -22.45 -4.00 -4.57
CA ASP A 44 -22.97 -3.84 -3.21
C ASP A 44 -22.05 -3.01 -2.30
N ASP A 45 -20.75 -2.92 -2.64
CA ASP A 45 -19.80 -2.01 -1.99
C ASP A 45 -19.44 -0.88 -2.96
N GLU A 46 -19.34 0.35 -2.49
CA GLU A 46 -18.91 1.52 -3.29
C GLU A 46 -17.45 1.41 -3.78
N GLN A 47 -16.73 0.34 -3.43
CA GLN A 47 -15.33 0.12 -3.79
C GLN A 47 -15.14 -0.95 -4.88
N ASN A 48 -14.23 -0.65 -5.81
CA ASN A 48 -13.69 -1.59 -6.79
C ASN A 48 -12.80 -2.65 -6.11
N LEU A 49 -12.93 -3.92 -6.46
CA LEU A 49 -12.13 -5.01 -5.91
C LEU A 49 -11.01 -5.45 -6.86
N PHE A 50 -9.77 -5.38 -6.39
CA PHE A 50 -8.61 -5.93 -7.09
C PHE A 50 -8.01 -7.08 -6.28
N PHE A 51 -7.86 -8.26 -6.89
CA PHE A 51 -7.30 -9.44 -6.22
C PHE A 51 -6.09 -10.03 -6.95
N LEU A 52 -4.93 -10.00 -6.30
CA LEU A 52 -3.68 -10.55 -6.81
C LEU A 52 -3.10 -11.61 -5.87
N ARG A 53 -3.08 -12.86 -6.32
CA ARG A 53 -2.42 -13.96 -5.63
C ARG A 53 -1.25 -14.44 -6.47
N ASP A 54 -0.05 -14.26 -5.95
CA ASP A 54 1.18 -14.76 -6.57
C ASP A 54 2.26 -14.93 -5.50
N LEU A 55 2.55 -16.19 -5.20
CA LEU A 55 3.42 -16.58 -4.10
C LEU A 55 4.90 -16.67 -4.50
N LYS A 56 5.21 -16.52 -5.79
CA LYS A 56 6.57 -16.68 -6.31
C LYS A 56 7.22 -15.35 -6.69
N ASN A 57 6.42 -14.29 -6.75
CA ASN A 57 6.82 -13.02 -7.31
C ASN A 57 6.48 -11.90 -6.35
N THR A 58 7.25 -10.82 -6.44
CA THR A 58 6.96 -9.56 -5.76
C THR A 58 6.70 -8.48 -6.80
N TYR A 59 5.99 -7.42 -6.42
CA TYR A 59 5.52 -6.42 -7.37
C TYR A 59 5.77 -5.01 -6.87
N THR A 60 6.21 -4.13 -7.78
CA THR A 60 6.11 -2.69 -7.58
C THR A 60 5.15 -2.11 -8.59
N PHE A 61 4.05 -1.54 -8.12
CA PHE A 61 3.12 -0.75 -8.91
C PHE A 61 3.61 0.69 -8.95
N GLU A 62 3.93 1.19 -10.13
CA GLU A 62 4.49 2.52 -10.34
C GLU A 62 3.51 3.43 -11.08
N ASN A 63 3.41 4.69 -10.65
CA ASN A 63 2.62 5.73 -11.32
C ASN A 63 1.14 5.35 -11.52
N CYS A 64 0.60 4.55 -10.62
CA CYS A 64 -0.79 4.10 -10.70
C CYS A 64 -1.73 5.08 -9.97
N VAL A 65 -3.00 5.08 -10.36
CA VAL A 65 -4.07 5.74 -9.60
C VAL A 65 -4.93 4.65 -8.97
N LEU A 66 -5.08 4.70 -7.66
CA LEU A 66 -5.97 3.86 -6.88
C LEU A 66 -7.10 4.76 -6.38
N GLU A 67 -8.31 4.51 -6.83
CA GLU A 67 -9.51 5.30 -6.50
C GLU A 67 -10.63 4.34 -6.11
N ASP A 68 -11.19 4.55 -4.91
CA ASP A 68 -12.24 3.71 -4.32
C ASP A 68 -11.92 2.22 -4.48
N LEU A 69 -10.73 1.81 -4.03
CA LEU A 69 -10.15 0.51 -4.33
C LEU A 69 -9.94 -0.32 -3.08
N ASN A 70 -10.45 -1.54 -3.12
CA ASN A 70 -10.13 -2.63 -2.20
C ASN A 70 -9.12 -3.59 -2.88
N PHE A 71 -7.84 -3.35 -2.62
CA PHE A 71 -6.74 -4.16 -3.10
C PHE A 71 -6.46 -5.30 -2.11
N ASN A 72 -6.71 -6.54 -2.51
CA ASN A 72 -6.41 -7.74 -1.74
C ASN A 72 -5.32 -8.55 -2.42
N SER A 73 -4.31 -8.96 -1.65
CA SER A 73 -3.24 -9.80 -2.15
C SER A 73 -2.78 -10.89 -1.20
N GLN A 74 -2.18 -11.90 -1.81
CA GLN A 74 -1.40 -12.94 -1.14
C GLN A 74 -0.04 -13.02 -1.84
N ILE A 75 0.88 -12.18 -1.40
CA ILE A 75 2.20 -11.93 -2.02
C ILE A 75 3.21 -11.69 -0.89
N GLU A 76 4.45 -12.11 -1.07
CA GLU A 76 5.54 -11.82 -0.12
C GLU A 76 5.74 -10.32 0.06
N MET A 77 5.92 -9.57 -1.03
CA MET A 77 6.08 -8.11 -0.99
C MET A 77 5.32 -7.43 -2.13
N ILE A 78 4.59 -6.38 -1.78
CA ILE A 78 4.00 -5.45 -2.72
C ILE A 78 4.41 -4.02 -2.39
N SER A 79 4.78 -3.26 -3.42
CA SER A 79 5.14 -1.86 -3.31
C SER A 79 4.24 -1.00 -4.19
N PHE A 80 3.86 0.17 -3.69
CA PHE A 80 3.21 1.24 -4.45
C PHE A 80 4.14 2.44 -4.44
N LYS A 81 4.67 2.78 -5.61
CA LYS A 81 5.64 3.85 -5.79
C LYS A 81 5.11 4.93 -6.72
N ASN A 82 5.21 6.20 -6.29
CA ASN A 82 4.68 7.34 -7.07
C ASN A 82 3.20 7.19 -7.45
N CYS A 83 2.44 6.45 -6.65
CA CYS A 83 1.02 6.22 -6.85
C CYS A 83 0.18 7.35 -6.26
N ILE A 84 -1.01 7.54 -6.83
CA ILE A 84 -2.02 8.46 -6.33
C ILE A 84 -3.11 7.63 -5.68
N PHE A 85 -3.47 7.97 -4.45
CA PHE A 85 -4.61 7.41 -3.76
C PHE A 85 -5.76 8.42 -3.80
N LYS A 86 -7.01 7.96 -3.96
CA LYS A 86 -8.23 8.79 -3.98
C LYS A 86 -9.40 8.08 -3.31
N GLY A 87 -10.29 8.85 -2.69
CA GLY A 87 -11.52 8.31 -2.07
C GLY A 87 -11.22 7.35 -0.94
N ASP A 88 -11.90 6.20 -0.91
CA ASP A 88 -11.72 5.16 0.09
C ASP A 88 -10.80 4.04 -0.41
N ILE A 89 -9.64 3.87 0.24
CA ILE A 89 -8.65 2.85 -0.12
C ILE A 89 -8.52 1.79 0.97
N VAL A 90 -8.51 0.52 0.55
CA VAL A 90 -8.15 -0.62 1.39
C VAL A 90 -7.03 -1.40 0.69
N ILE A 91 -5.92 -1.63 1.37
CA ILE A 91 -4.83 -2.49 0.91
C ILE A 91 -4.64 -3.58 1.94
N ASN A 92 -4.87 -4.82 1.56
CA ASN A 92 -4.74 -5.97 2.42
C ASN A 92 -3.79 -6.98 1.79
N ASN A 93 -2.61 -7.16 2.37
CA ASN A 93 -1.67 -8.20 1.98
C ASN A 93 -1.60 -9.24 3.09
N VAL A 94 -2.16 -10.41 2.82
CA VAL A 94 -2.12 -11.59 3.70
C VAL A 94 -1.33 -12.65 2.95
N GLY A 95 0.00 -12.54 3.01
CA GLY A 95 0.90 -13.56 2.47
C GLY A 95 0.74 -14.92 3.19
N LEU A 96 1.60 -15.87 2.85
CA LEU A 96 1.56 -17.19 3.49
C LEU A 96 2.09 -17.19 4.93
N ASP A 97 2.95 -16.23 5.26
CA ASP A 97 3.64 -16.13 6.54
C ASP A 97 3.56 -14.69 7.12
N ASP A 98 3.93 -14.55 8.40
CA ASP A 98 3.98 -13.28 9.18
C ASP A 98 5.04 -12.27 8.67
N GLU A 99 5.63 -12.51 7.49
CA GLU A 99 6.70 -11.72 6.88
C GLU A 99 6.21 -10.86 5.71
N SER A 100 4.97 -11.06 5.25
CA SER A 100 4.49 -10.32 4.08
C SER A 100 4.43 -8.80 4.29
N GLN A 101 4.79 -8.06 3.25
CA GLN A 101 5.07 -6.63 3.35
C GLN A 101 4.29 -5.80 2.34
N VAL A 102 3.85 -4.62 2.81
CA VAL A 102 3.35 -3.53 1.96
C VAL A 102 4.30 -2.33 2.10
N CYS A 103 4.82 -1.84 0.98
CA CYS A 103 5.63 -0.63 0.92
C CYS A 103 4.87 0.49 0.20
N LEU A 104 4.79 1.67 0.81
CA LEU A 104 4.36 2.90 0.15
C LEU A 104 5.58 3.82 0.04
N THR A 105 5.98 4.16 -1.19
CA THR A 105 7.20 4.94 -1.46
C THR A 105 6.93 6.12 -2.39
N ASP A 106 7.45 7.31 -2.09
CA ASP A 106 7.33 8.50 -2.96
C ASP A 106 5.88 8.88 -3.32
N ASN A 107 4.90 8.50 -2.50
CA ASN A 107 3.49 8.78 -2.77
C ASN A 107 3.17 10.20 -2.29
N ASN A 108 3.60 11.19 -3.07
CA ASN A 108 3.65 12.60 -2.65
C ASN A 108 2.52 13.49 -3.19
N LYS A 109 1.35 12.93 -3.55
CA LYS A 109 0.27 13.73 -4.13
C LYS A 109 -0.84 14.05 -3.14
N THR A 110 -1.13 15.35 -3.07
CA THR A 110 -2.10 16.00 -2.18
C THR A 110 -3.55 15.70 -2.60
N GLU A 111 -4.03 14.50 -2.29
CA GLU A 111 -5.46 14.19 -2.36
C GLU A 111 -5.96 13.94 -0.95
N SER A 112 -7.05 14.60 -0.56
CA SER A 112 -7.70 14.34 0.73
C SER A 112 -8.48 13.05 0.59
N LEU A 113 -7.91 11.93 1.04
CA LEU A 113 -8.60 10.64 1.08
C LEU A 113 -9.72 10.70 2.12
N ASP A 114 -10.83 10.02 1.87
CA ASP A 114 -11.84 9.82 2.91
C ASP A 114 -11.38 8.75 3.90
N LYS A 115 -10.70 7.71 3.39
CA LYS A 115 -10.09 6.67 4.18
C LYS A 115 -8.94 6.01 3.43
N ILE A 116 -7.89 5.63 4.16
CA ILE A 116 -6.98 4.57 3.70
C ILE A 116 -6.71 3.62 4.85
N LEU A 117 -6.94 2.34 4.59
CA LEU A 117 -6.70 1.23 5.50
C LEU A 117 -5.66 0.30 4.88
N ILE A 118 -4.54 0.12 5.54
CA ILE A 118 -3.48 -0.81 5.11
C ILE A 118 -3.37 -1.91 6.16
N LYS A 119 -3.44 -3.16 5.72
CA LYS A 119 -3.29 -4.35 6.55
C LYS A 119 -2.24 -5.25 5.94
N SER A 120 -1.16 -5.48 6.66
CA SER A 120 -0.07 -6.37 6.27
C SER A 120 0.72 -6.74 7.51
N PRO A 121 1.40 -7.90 7.58
CA PRO A 121 2.30 -8.16 8.69
C PRO A 121 3.36 -7.07 8.89
N THR A 122 4.03 -6.69 7.80
CA THR A 122 4.97 -5.56 7.80
C THR A 122 4.48 -4.44 6.89
N ILE A 123 4.58 -3.19 7.36
CA ILE A 123 4.24 -2.00 6.57
C ILE A 123 5.44 -1.04 6.57
N THR A 124 5.81 -0.54 5.39
CA THR A 124 6.87 0.47 5.25
C THR A 124 6.33 1.71 4.55
N LEU A 125 6.54 2.88 5.15
CA LEU A 125 6.28 4.18 4.55
C LEU A 125 7.60 4.93 4.35
N PHE A 126 7.92 5.24 3.10
CA PHE A 126 9.13 5.99 2.74
C PHE A 126 8.75 7.18 1.87
N ASP A 127 9.18 8.39 2.24
CA ASP A 127 8.95 9.63 1.49
C ASP A 127 7.52 9.78 0.94
N SER A 128 6.52 9.48 1.76
CA SER A 128 5.11 9.46 1.35
C SER A 128 4.32 10.55 2.09
N TYR A 129 3.72 11.46 1.32
CA TYR A 129 2.83 12.51 1.80
C TYR A 129 1.37 12.06 1.66
N ILE A 130 0.79 11.52 2.73
CA ILE A 130 -0.59 11.01 2.73
C ILE A 130 -1.50 11.92 3.56
N THR A 131 -2.50 12.52 2.93
CA THR A 131 -3.54 13.32 3.58
C THR A 131 -4.88 12.57 3.54
N SER A 132 -5.33 11.99 4.65
CA SER A 132 -6.56 11.17 4.68
C SER A 132 -7.43 11.45 5.88
N ASN A 133 -8.73 11.71 5.76
CA ASN A 133 -9.70 11.88 6.86
C ASN A 133 -9.65 10.71 7.87
N LYS A 134 -9.37 9.49 7.40
CA LYS A 134 -9.20 8.30 8.24
C LYS A 134 -7.98 7.50 7.78
N PHE A 135 -6.88 7.59 8.53
CA PHE A 135 -5.65 6.84 8.24
C PHE A 135 -5.48 5.67 9.22
N TYR A 136 -5.56 4.44 8.72
CA TYR A 136 -5.36 3.23 9.52
C TYR A 136 -4.28 2.34 8.91
N MET A 137 -3.25 2.02 9.68
CA MET A 137 -2.26 1.00 9.34
C MET A 137 -2.30 -0.08 10.41
N LEU A 138 -2.62 -1.31 10.03
CA LEU A 138 -2.73 -2.48 10.90
C LEU A 138 -1.58 -3.43 10.57
N GLY A 139 -0.44 -3.19 11.22
CA GLY A 139 0.76 -4.04 11.17
C GLY A 139 0.71 -5.16 12.21
N ASN A 140 1.06 -6.39 11.82
CA ASN A 140 1.18 -7.53 12.76
C ASN A 140 2.60 -7.81 13.25
N SER A 141 3.63 -7.30 12.59
CA SER A 141 5.04 -7.66 12.87
C SER A 141 5.91 -6.43 13.05
N PHE A 142 5.90 -5.50 12.10
CA PHE A 142 6.78 -4.34 12.12
C PHE A 142 6.21 -3.19 11.28
N CYS A 143 6.40 -1.95 11.72
CA CYS A 143 6.15 -0.77 10.91
C CYS A 143 7.37 0.15 10.94
N ALA A 144 7.96 0.40 9.78
CA ALA A 144 8.99 1.42 9.59
C ALA A 144 8.43 2.61 8.82
N MET A 145 8.65 3.81 9.35
CA MET A 145 8.14 5.04 8.77
C MET A 145 9.23 6.11 8.84
N ASN A 146 9.71 6.54 7.67
CA ASN A 146 10.68 7.64 7.59
C ASN A 146 9.95 8.98 7.74
N SER A 147 8.82 9.19 7.05
CA SER A 147 7.99 10.39 7.19
C SER A 147 6.51 10.09 6.91
N ALA A 148 5.61 10.71 7.67
CA ALA A 148 4.16 10.75 7.39
C ALA A 148 3.55 12.01 7.99
N ILE A 149 2.50 12.56 7.36
CA ILE A 149 1.66 13.61 7.95
C ILE A 149 0.36 13.01 8.48
N ILE A 150 0.17 13.07 9.79
CA ILE A 150 -1.06 12.61 10.45
C ILE A 150 -1.84 13.86 10.88
N ALA A 151 -3.10 14.00 10.49
CA ALA A 151 -3.92 15.12 11.00
C ALA A 151 -4.41 14.85 12.43
N GLU A 152 -4.68 15.92 13.17
CA GLU A 152 -4.94 15.97 14.63
C GLU A 152 -5.96 14.96 15.20
N HIS A 153 -6.93 14.49 14.40
CA HIS A 153 -7.99 13.58 14.85
C HIS A 153 -7.76 12.12 14.45
N LYS A 154 -6.55 11.78 13.98
CA LYS A 154 -6.25 10.49 13.34
C LYS A 154 -5.30 9.67 14.22
N ARG A 155 -5.40 8.35 14.12
CA ARG A 155 -4.63 7.42 14.96
C ARG A 155 -4.10 6.26 14.12
N LEU A 156 -2.82 5.97 14.29
CA LEU A 156 -2.21 4.74 13.81
C LEU A 156 -2.43 3.64 14.86
N LEU A 157 -2.75 2.42 14.43
CA LEU A 157 -3.05 1.31 15.32
C LEU A 157 -2.13 0.13 15.02
N PHE A 158 -1.11 -0.06 15.84
CA PHE A 158 -0.17 -1.17 15.68
C PHE A 158 -0.50 -2.30 16.66
N SER A 159 -0.32 -3.56 16.24
CA SER A 159 -0.47 -4.70 17.15
C SER A 159 0.87 -5.15 17.79
N LYS A 160 2.01 -4.76 17.21
CA LYS A 160 3.38 -5.00 17.71
C LYS A 160 4.25 -3.72 17.72
N GLU A 161 5.53 -3.86 18.05
CA GLU A 161 6.51 -2.76 18.09
C GLU A 161 6.67 -2.06 16.73
N PHE A 162 6.94 -0.75 16.76
CA PHE A 162 7.14 0.08 15.57
C PHE A 162 8.32 1.03 15.76
N GLU A 163 9.01 1.33 14.66
CA GLU A 163 10.11 2.29 14.59
C GLU A 163 9.72 3.44 13.66
N MET A 164 10.05 4.66 14.06
CA MET A 164 9.67 5.87 13.34
C MET A 164 10.76 6.91 13.52
N GLU A 165 11.39 7.32 12.41
CA GLU A 165 12.51 8.25 12.42
C GLU A 165 12.04 9.70 12.38
N HIS A 166 11.14 10.04 11.46
CA HIS A 166 10.51 11.36 11.40
C HIS A 166 8.99 11.23 11.27
N CYS A 167 8.27 12.07 12.03
CA CYS A 167 6.82 12.13 11.99
C CYS A 167 6.39 13.57 11.93
N TYR A 168 5.44 13.85 11.08
CA TYR A 168 4.84 15.16 10.94
C TYR A 168 3.38 15.06 11.37
N VAL A 169 2.91 15.95 12.22
CA VAL A 169 1.50 16.04 12.59
C VAL A 169 1.06 17.44 12.19
N ASN A 170 0.00 17.53 11.38
CA ASN A 170 -0.45 18.81 10.79
C ASN A 170 0.65 19.59 10.02
N GLY A 171 1.63 18.90 9.44
CA GLY A 171 2.74 19.54 8.72
C GLY A 171 3.89 20.03 9.62
N GLU A 172 3.80 19.83 10.94
CA GLU A 172 4.88 20.12 11.87
C GLU A 172 5.63 18.86 12.27
N VAL A 173 6.97 18.92 12.33
CA VAL A 173 7.79 17.82 12.86
C VAL A 173 7.45 17.64 14.34
N VAL A 174 7.04 16.42 14.71
CA VAL A 174 6.80 16.05 16.10
C VAL A 174 7.87 15.06 16.57
N GLY A 175 8.33 15.22 17.81
CA GLY A 175 9.27 14.29 18.42
C GLY A 175 8.68 12.89 18.61
N GLU A 176 9.55 11.88 18.70
CA GLU A 176 9.20 10.46 18.80
C GLU A 176 8.10 10.18 19.84
N LYS A 177 8.16 10.79 21.02
CA LYS A 177 7.16 10.62 22.08
C LYS A 177 5.76 11.10 21.67
N THR A 178 5.67 12.28 21.05
CA THR A 178 4.41 12.84 20.56
C THR A 178 3.87 11.98 19.43
N ALA A 179 4.73 11.61 18.50
CA ALA A 179 4.38 10.74 17.39
C ALA A 179 3.89 9.35 17.87
N LYS A 180 4.55 8.76 18.89
CA LYS A 180 4.08 7.54 19.57
C LYS A 180 2.69 7.70 20.22
N SER A 181 2.29 8.90 20.65
CA SER A 181 0.95 9.13 21.22
C SER A 181 -0.20 9.06 20.19
N TYR A 182 0.11 9.34 18.91
CA TYR A 182 -0.80 9.12 17.78
C TYR A 182 -0.83 7.67 17.32
N CYS A 183 0.10 6.85 17.80
CA CYS A 183 0.26 5.43 17.49
C CYS A 183 -0.19 4.58 18.70
N LYS A 184 -1.48 4.21 18.77
CA LYS A 184 -1.96 3.39 19.89
C LYS A 184 -1.78 1.90 19.61
N ARG A 185 -1.35 1.15 20.61
CA ARG A 185 -1.41 -0.31 20.57
C ARG A 185 -2.89 -0.73 20.70
N ASN A 186 -3.41 -1.50 19.75
CA ASN A 186 -4.71 -2.14 19.97
C ASN A 186 -4.52 -3.25 21.02
N HIS A 187 -5.23 -3.14 22.14
CA HIS A 187 -5.33 -4.19 23.15
C HIS A 187 -6.35 -5.24 22.74
#